data_AF-A0A1Y2A7Y8-F1
#
_entry.id   AF-A0A1Y2A7Y8-F1
#
_cell.length_a   1.000
_cell.length_b   1.000
_cell.length_c   1.000
_cell.angle_alpha   90.00
_cell.angle_beta   90.00
_cell.angle_gamma   90.00
#
_symmetry.space_group_name_H-M   'P 1'
#
loop_
_entity.id
_entity.type
_entity.pdbx_description
1 polymer ?
#
loop_
_entity_poly.entity_id
_entity_poly.type
_entity_poly.pdbx_seq_one_letter_code
_entity_poly.pdbx_strand_id
1 'polypeptide(L)'
;MSGKNEQGSMDVKQNNVYQKPLHQHSSPSPQTSKSPTLKSGFCSARAPIAVTLTNSFLDFSAARGFDLRKQGVGPGQRWCIEASRWNEALQSRDGDQDPDDRVPKVKLECTHAAALENVSLANLRRFSAEQDVGSVVWPKDRPSDGVRQSGSIGAKGDPKA
;
A
#
# COMPACT_ATOMS: atom_id res chain seq x y z
N MET A 1 -2.12 -17.06 15.72
CA MET A 1 -2.22 -16.30 14.46
C MET A 1 -1.43 -15.02 14.65
N SER A 2 -0.29 -14.90 13.95
CA SER A 2 0.73 -13.88 14.19
C SER A 2 0.29 -12.50 13.68
N GLY A 3 -0.40 -11.75 14.52
CA GLY A 3 -0.54 -10.30 14.36
C GLY A 3 0.77 -9.63 14.74
N LYS A 4 1.77 -9.65 13.85
CA LYS A 4 2.96 -8.81 14.00
C LYS A 4 2.72 -7.52 13.24
N ASN A 5 2.18 -6.55 13.96
CA ASN A 5 2.41 -5.13 13.74
C ASN A 5 3.93 -4.85 13.76
N GLU A 6 4.62 -5.18 12.66
CA GLU A 6 6.01 -4.74 12.36
C GLU A 6 6.02 -3.24 12.02
N GLN A 7 5.59 -2.39 12.97
CA GLN A 7 5.98 -0.99 12.95
C GLN A 7 7.44 -0.96 13.40
N GLY A 8 8.35 -1.03 12.41
CA GLY A 8 9.79 -0.92 12.64
C GLY A 8 10.20 0.47 13.14
N SER A 9 11.51 0.69 13.26
CA SER A 9 12.09 1.96 13.71
C SER A 9 11.65 3.15 12.85
N MET A 10 11.72 4.37 13.39
CA MET A 10 11.38 5.62 12.69
C MET A 10 12.64 6.46 12.48
N ASP A 11 12.86 6.97 11.28
CA ASP A 11 13.93 7.93 10.98
C ASP A 11 13.36 9.35 11.11
N VAL A 12 13.79 10.07 12.15
CA VAL A 12 13.36 11.45 12.45
C VAL A 12 14.05 12.50 11.59
N LYS A 13 15.07 12.14 10.81
CA LYS A 13 15.79 13.06 9.91
C LYS A 13 15.15 13.13 8.54
N GLN A 14 14.35 12.13 8.19
CA GLN A 14 13.70 11.98 6.89
C GLN A 14 12.19 12.06 7.07
N ASN A 15 11.52 12.68 6.10
CA ASN A 15 10.06 12.80 6.12
C ASN A 15 9.44 11.84 5.11
N ASN A 16 8.27 11.31 5.46
CA ASN A 16 7.40 10.61 4.54
C ASN A 16 6.52 11.57 3.73
N VAL A 17 5.70 11.03 2.84
CA VAL A 17 4.75 11.81 2.01
C VAL A 17 3.69 12.58 2.81
N TYR A 18 3.52 12.28 4.10
CA TYR A 18 2.66 13.03 5.02
C TYR A 18 3.39 14.08 5.85
N GLN A 19 4.66 14.36 5.53
CA GLN A 19 5.53 15.25 6.31
C GLN A 19 5.73 14.78 7.77
N LYS A 20 5.59 13.47 8.02
CA LYS A 20 5.86 12.82 9.32
C LYS A 20 7.19 12.06 9.25
N PRO A 21 7.80 11.69 10.40
CA PRO A 21 8.99 10.85 10.42
C PRO A 21 8.82 9.59 9.55
N LEU A 22 9.89 9.21 8.84
CA LEU A 22 9.84 8.09 7.91
C LEU A 22 9.84 6.76 8.66
N HIS A 23 8.85 5.91 8.41
CA HIS A 23 8.80 4.58 9.01
C HIS A 23 9.69 3.59 8.26
N GLN A 24 10.26 2.64 8.99
CA GLN A 24 10.98 1.52 8.39
C GLN A 24 10.03 0.65 7.55
N HIS A 25 10.42 0.41 6.30
CA HIS A 25 9.69 -0.40 5.31
C HIS A 25 9.99 -1.89 5.46
N SER A 26 11.27 -2.25 5.61
CA SER A 26 11.71 -3.64 5.65
C SER A 26 12.58 -3.90 6.88
N SER A 27 12.39 -5.05 7.52
CA SER A 27 13.24 -5.51 8.62
C SER A 27 14.66 -5.75 8.09
N PRO A 28 15.73 -5.19 8.70
CA PRO A 28 17.10 -5.45 8.28
C PRO A 28 17.37 -6.94 8.51
N SER A 29 17.32 -7.72 7.43
CA SER A 29 17.67 -9.13 7.51
C SER A 29 19.19 -9.21 7.66
N PRO A 30 19.74 -9.92 8.65
CA PRO A 30 21.17 -9.97 8.90
C PRO A 30 22.00 -10.64 7.78
N GLN A 31 21.37 -11.18 6.72
CA GLN A 31 22.05 -12.05 5.76
C GLN A 31 22.01 -11.65 4.28
N THR A 32 21.29 -10.61 3.84
CA THR A 32 21.07 -10.43 2.38
C THR A 32 21.15 -9.00 1.88
N SER A 33 22.30 -8.33 1.99
CA SER A 33 22.61 -7.23 1.06
C SER A 33 24.07 -6.81 1.14
N LYS A 34 24.89 -7.29 0.19
CA LYS A 34 26.22 -6.75 -0.14
C LYS A 34 26.12 -5.43 -0.92
N SER A 35 25.06 -4.65 -0.73
CA SER A 35 24.90 -3.33 -1.36
C SER A 35 25.07 -2.25 -0.29
N PRO A 36 26.17 -1.47 -0.32
CA PRO A 36 26.50 -0.50 0.72
C PRO A 36 25.56 0.71 0.79
N THR A 37 24.62 0.86 -0.14
CA THR A 37 23.62 1.94 -0.18
C THR A 37 22.28 1.57 0.45
N LEU A 38 22.02 0.30 0.76
CA LEU A 38 20.77 -0.18 1.34
C LEU A 38 20.94 -0.56 2.83
N LYS A 39 21.62 0.30 3.60
CA LYS A 39 22.06 -0.01 4.98
C LYS A 39 21.00 0.20 6.06
N SER A 40 19.81 0.65 5.71
CA SER A 40 18.78 0.93 6.69
C SER A 40 17.47 0.60 5.99
N GLY A 41 16.59 -0.17 6.62
CA GLY A 41 15.33 -0.66 6.03
C GLY A 41 14.31 0.43 5.72
N PHE A 42 14.77 1.64 5.39
CA PHE A 42 14.04 2.85 5.07
C PHE A 42 14.23 3.17 3.59
N CYS A 43 13.20 3.76 2.98
CA CYS A 43 13.33 4.27 1.62
C CYS A 43 14.11 5.59 1.60
N SER A 44 14.85 5.83 0.52
CA SER A 44 15.72 7.01 0.36
C SER A 44 15.22 7.91 -0.76
N ALA A 45 15.77 9.11 -0.91
CA ALA A 45 15.40 10.00 -2.03
C ALA A 45 15.58 9.36 -3.43
N ARG A 46 16.54 8.44 -3.62
CA ARG A 46 16.77 7.75 -4.91
C ARG A 46 15.74 6.66 -5.20
N ALA A 47 15.20 6.03 -4.17
CA ALA A 47 14.17 5.01 -4.26
C ALA A 47 13.09 5.31 -3.22
N PRO A 48 12.26 6.35 -3.45
CA PRO A 48 11.42 6.89 -2.40
C PRO A 48 10.12 6.12 -2.19
N ILE A 49 9.72 5.23 -3.13
CA ILE A 49 8.44 4.54 -3.05
C ILE A 49 8.58 3.17 -2.38
N ALA A 50 7.94 3.04 -1.22
CA ALA A 50 7.85 1.80 -0.45
C ALA A 50 6.74 0.91 -0.99
N VAL A 51 7.08 -0.14 -1.75
CA VAL A 51 6.11 -1.06 -2.35
C VAL A 51 6.15 -2.46 -1.76
N THR A 52 5.04 -3.17 -1.87
CA THR A 52 5.00 -4.65 -1.72
C THR A 52 4.97 -5.25 -3.11
N LEU A 53 5.98 -6.05 -3.44
CA LEU A 53 6.17 -6.61 -4.78
C LEU A 53 5.08 -7.65 -5.08
N THR A 54 4.45 -7.53 -6.24
CA THR A 54 3.51 -8.52 -6.78
C THR A 54 4.21 -9.32 -7.87
N ASN A 55 3.71 -10.52 -8.20
CA ASN A 55 4.35 -11.34 -9.22
C ASN A 55 4.35 -10.62 -10.59
N SER A 56 3.23 -10.03 -10.94
CA SER A 56 3.04 -9.27 -12.18
C SER A 56 3.89 -8.00 -12.26
N PHE A 57 4.11 -7.31 -11.14
CA PHE A 57 5.06 -6.20 -11.11
C PHE A 57 6.50 -6.68 -11.33
N LEU A 58 6.89 -7.83 -10.77
CA LEU A 58 8.22 -8.40 -11.01
C LEU A 58 8.43 -8.73 -12.49
N ASP A 59 7.43 -9.34 -13.14
CA ASP A 59 7.48 -9.65 -14.57
C ASP A 59 7.50 -8.36 -15.43
N PHE A 60 6.70 -7.34 -15.07
CA PHE A 60 6.76 -6.01 -15.70
C PHE A 60 8.13 -5.34 -15.55
N SER A 61 8.69 -5.37 -14.33
CA SER A 61 9.98 -4.77 -14.02
C SER A 61 11.12 -5.46 -14.78
N ALA A 62 11.07 -6.79 -14.89
CA ALA A 62 12.01 -7.57 -15.69
C ALA A 62 11.91 -7.22 -17.19
N ALA A 63 10.70 -7.07 -17.74
CA ALA A 63 10.49 -6.66 -19.13
C ALA A 63 11.03 -5.25 -19.44
N ARG A 64 11.06 -4.35 -18.43
CA ARG A 64 11.64 -2.99 -18.53
C ARG A 64 13.15 -2.94 -18.26
N GLY A 65 13.80 -4.09 -18.10
CA GLY A 65 15.25 -4.20 -17.90
C GLY A 65 15.71 -4.02 -16.45
N PHE A 66 14.79 -3.98 -15.48
CA PHE A 66 15.10 -3.93 -14.06
C PHE A 66 14.57 -5.19 -13.36
N ASP A 67 15.30 -6.29 -13.51
CA ASP A 67 14.91 -7.56 -12.92
C ASP A 67 15.19 -7.60 -11.41
N LEU A 68 14.15 -7.33 -10.62
CA LEU A 68 14.16 -7.38 -9.17
C LEU A 68 14.44 -8.80 -8.63
N ARG A 69 14.08 -9.86 -9.35
CA ARG A 69 14.36 -11.24 -8.92
C ARG A 69 15.86 -11.50 -8.84
N LYS A 70 16.66 -10.87 -9.71
CA LYS A 70 18.13 -10.91 -9.64
C LYS A 70 18.72 -10.20 -8.41
N GLN A 71 17.95 -9.29 -7.79
CA GLN A 71 18.32 -8.67 -6.52
C GLN A 71 17.96 -9.55 -5.30
N GLY A 72 17.43 -10.75 -5.54
CA GLY A 72 17.05 -11.70 -4.48
C GLY A 72 15.71 -11.40 -3.83
N VAL A 73 14.85 -10.60 -4.46
CA VAL A 73 13.52 -10.29 -3.94
C VAL A 73 12.41 -11.05 -4.66
N GLY A 74 11.43 -11.51 -3.89
CA GLY A 74 10.29 -12.29 -4.35
C GLY A 74 8.94 -11.57 -4.21
N PRO A 75 7.86 -12.15 -4.75
CA PRO A 75 6.52 -11.64 -4.53
C PRO A 75 6.17 -11.64 -3.04
N GLY A 76 5.41 -10.63 -2.60
CA GLY A 76 5.07 -10.39 -1.20
C GLY A 76 6.17 -9.70 -0.38
N GLN A 77 7.37 -9.53 -0.93
CA GLN A 77 8.43 -8.81 -0.22
C GLN A 77 8.31 -7.30 -0.35
N ARG A 78 8.76 -6.60 0.70
CA ARG A 78 8.79 -5.14 0.78
C ARG A 78 10.10 -4.62 0.21
N TRP A 79 9.99 -3.74 -0.78
CA TRP A 79 11.14 -3.14 -1.44
C TRP A 79 10.90 -1.65 -1.74
N CYS A 80 11.98 -0.88 -1.79
CA CYS A 80 11.94 0.53 -2.18
C CYS A 80 12.32 0.65 -3.66
N ILE A 81 11.51 1.36 -4.45
CA ILE A 81 11.76 1.58 -5.88
C ILE A 81 11.76 3.06 -6.22
N GLU A 82 12.30 3.39 -7.40
CA GLU A 82 12.29 4.75 -7.93
C GLU A 82 10.87 5.20 -8.30
N ALA A 83 10.59 6.49 -8.08
CA ALA A 83 9.28 7.05 -8.35
C ALA A 83 8.89 6.99 -9.84
N SER A 84 9.84 7.23 -10.74
CA SER A 84 9.65 7.11 -12.19
C SER A 84 9.18 5.71 -12.59
N ARG A 85 9.81 4.66 -12.04
CA ARG A 85 9.48 3.25 -12.33
C ARG A 85 8.08 2.87 -11.90
N TRP A 86 7.66 3.34 -10.72
CA TRP A 86 6.30 3.12 -10.25
C TRP A 86 5.27 3.88 -11.11
N ASN A 87 5.61 5.10 -11.53
CA ASN A 87 4.75 5.90 -12.40
C ASN A 87 4.60 5.28 -13.79
N GLU A 88 5.65 4.71 -14.37
CA GLU A 88 5.57 3.94 -15.62
C GLU A 88 4.59 2.77 -15.50
N ALA A 89 4.63 2.04 -14.38
CA ALA A 89 3.68 0.96 -14.12
C ALA A 89 2.24 1.50 -14.07
N LEU A 90 2.02 2.63 -13.39
CA LEU A 90 0.72 3.29 -13.31
C LEU A 90 0.20 3.74 -14.69
N GLN A 91 1.07 4.31 -15.52
CA GLN A 91 0.73 4.78 -16.87
C GLN A 91 0.49 3.63 -17.86
N SER A 92 1.15 2.48 -17.65
CA SER A 92 0.96 1.28 -18.47
C SER A 92 -0.33 0.53 -18.19
N ARG A 93 -1.17 1.06 -17.28
CA ARG A 93 -2.42 0.46 -16.82
C ARG A 93 -3.57 0.95 -17.72
N ASP A 94 -4.24 0.03 -18.40
CA ASP A 94 -5.42 0.32 -19.23
C ASP A 94 -6.67 0.45 -18.33
N GLY A 95 -6.79 1.59 -17.64
CA GLY A 95 -7.94 1.91 -16.79
C GLY A 95 -8.03 1.16 -15.46
N ASP A 96 -9.24 1.10 -14.89
CA ASP A 96 -9.53 0.44 -13.59
C ASP A 96 -9.60 -1.10 -13.70
N GLN A 97 -9.67 -1.62 -14.92
CA GLN A 97 -9.79 -3.04 -15.26
C GLN A 97 -8.41 -3.70 -15.47
N ASP A 98 -7.45 -3.46 -14.58
CA ASP A 98 -6.20 -4.23 -14.57
C ASP A 98 -6.34 -5.36 -13.55
N PRO A 99 -6.58 -6.61 -14.01
CA PRO A 99 -6.76 -7.75 -13.11
C PRO A 99 -5.42 -8.26 -12.53
N ASP A 100 -4.29 -7.72 -12.98
CA ASP A 100 -2.98 -8.34 -12.80
C ASP A 100 -2.17 -7.74 -11.64
N ASP A 101 -2.71 -6.80 -10.85
CA ASP A 101 -1.95 -6.12 -9.78
C ASP A 101 -0.59 -5.59 -10.28
N ARG A 102 -0.54 -5.10 -11.53
CA ARG A 102 0.70 -4.63 -12.19
C ARG A 102 1.29 -3.42 -11.48
N VAL A 103 0.45 -2.60 -10.86
CA VAL A 103 0.88 -1.48 -10.00
C VAL A 103 0.93 -1.98 -8.55
N PRO A 104 2.12 -2.09 -7.96
CA PRO A 104 2.26 -2.65 -6.63
C PRO A 104 1.73 -1.67 -5.57
N LYS A 105 1.13 -2.22 -4.51
CA LYS A 105 0.61 -1.42 -3.39
C LYS A 105 1.74 -0.72 -2.64
N VAL A 106 1.47 0.52 -2.22
CA VAL A 106 2.43 1.45 -1.61
C VAL A 106 2.14 1.64 -0.13
N LYS A 107 3.15 1.53 0.74
CA LYS A 107 3.01 1.87 2.16
C LYS A 107 3.42 3.31 2.42
N LEU A 108 2.44 4.21 2.47
CA LEU A 108 2.67 5.66 2.51
C LEU A 108 3.49 6.14 3.71
N GLU A 109 3.36 5.48 4.86
CA GLU A 109 4.13 5.80 6.08
C GLU A 109 5.64 5.60 5.89
N CYS A 110 6.01 4.67 5.00
CA CYS A 110 7.38 4.26 4.69
C CYS A 110 7.91 4.89 3.38
N THR A 111 7.06 5.60 2.64
CA THR A 111 7.41 6.28 1.38
C THR A 111 8.03 7.64 1.68
N HIS A 112 9.24 7.88 1.18
CA HIS A 112 9.99 9.12 1.37
C HIS A 112 9.32 10.31 0.64
N ALA A 113 9.42 11.52 1.20
CA ALA A 113 8.79 12.73 0.68
C ALA A 113 9.16 13.05 -0.79
N ALA A 114 10.38 12.68 -1.22
CA ALA A 114 10.85 12.81 -2.62
C ALA A 114 9.95 12.09 -3.66
N ALA A 115 9.11 11.13 -3.25
CA ALA A 115 8.14 10.51 -4.15
C ALA A 115 7.18 11.55 -4.76
N LEU A 116 6.88 12.63 -4.03
CA LEU A 116 5.98 13.69 -4.46
C LEU A 116 6.52 14.55 -5.61
N GLU A 117 7.82 14.45 -5.91
CA GLU A 117 8.44 15.16 -7.04
C GLU A 117 8.03 14.56 -8.39
N ASN A 118 7.73 13.25 -8.42
CA ASN A 118 7.39 12.52 -9.65
C ASN A 118 5.95 12.01 -9.67
N VAL A 119 5.33 11.80 -8.50
CA VAL A 119 4.03 11.16 -8.36
C VAL A 119 3.14 11.96 -7.41
N SER A 120 1.89 12.19 -7.80
CA SER A 120 0.94 12.88 -6.92
C SER A 120 0.55 12.05 -5.70
N LEU A 121 0.35 12.73 -4.56
CA LEU A 121 -0.13 12.10 -3.33
C LEU A 121 -1.49 11.42 -3.53
N ALA A 122 -2.34 11.96 -4.41
CA ALA A 122 -3.63 11.35 -4.77
C ALA A 122 -3.44 9.98 -5.45
N ASN A 123 -2.49 9.86 -6.37
CA ASN A 123 -2.17 8.58 -7.00
C ASN A 123 -1.61 7.60 -5.98
N LEU A 124 -0.67 8.02 -5.12
CA LEU A 124 -0.11 7.16 -4.09
C LEU A 124 -1.18 6.65 -3.10
N ARG A 125 -2.16 7.49 -2.73
CA ARG A 125 -3.30 7.10 -1.89
C ARG A 125 -4.20 6.03 -2.52
N ARG A 126 -4.44 6.11 -3.84
CA ARG A 126 -5.26 5.12 -4.55
C ARG A 126 -4.67 3.71 -4.49
N PHE A 127 -3.35 3.60 -4.44
CA PHE A 127 -2.64 2.32 -4.34
C PHE A 127 -2.06 2.09 -2.95
N SER A 128 -2.57 2.79 -1.94
CA SER A 128 -2.09 2.60 -0.58
C SER A 128 -2.38 1.17 -0.12
N ALA A 129 -1.37 0.52 0.45
CA ALA A 129 -1.56 -0.70 1.21
C ALA A 129 -2.28 -0.32 2.50
N GLU A 130 -3.62 -0.25 2.45
CA GLU A 130 -4.46 -0.16 3.64
C GLU A 130 -4.03 -1.28 4.61
N GLN A 131 -3.90 -0.95 5.90
CA GLN A 131 -3.79 -1.97 6.94
C GLN A 131 -4.98 -2.92 6.76
N ASP A 132 -4.71 -4.23 6.81
CA ASP A 132 -5.67 -5.33 6.70
C ASP A 132 -7.04 -5.00 7.31
N VAL A 133 -7.96 -4.45 6.52
CA VAL A 133 -9.38 -4.32 6.85
C VAL A 133 -10.13 -4.55 5.56
N GLY A 134 -10.83 -5.68 5.51
CA GLY A 134 -11.67 -6.05 4.40
C GLY A 134 -12.63 -4.93 4.01
N SER A 135 -12.75 -4.71 2.71
CA SER A 135 -13.93 -4.15 2.05
C SER A 135 -14.55 -2.93 2.75
N VAL A 136 -13.87 -1.78 2.74
CA VAL A 136 -14.58 -0.50 2.83
C VAL A 136 -14.98 -0.10 1.41
N VAL A 137 -16.17 -0.54 1.01
CA VAL A 137 -16.93 0.15 -0.05
C VAL A 137 -17.12 1.59 0.42
N TRP A 138 -16.49 2.53 -0.26
CA TRP A 138 -16.85 3.95 -0.13
C TRP A 138 -18.23 4.15 -0.78
N PRO A 139 -19.28 4.52 -0.03
CA PRO A 139 -20.54 4.88 -0.65
C PRO A 139 -20.37 6.27 -1.26
N LYS A 140 -20.09 6.32 -2.57
CA LYS A 140 -20.33 7.54 -3.36
C LYS A 140 -21.70 7.38 -4.02
N ASP A 141 -22.61 8.27 -3.63
CA ASP A 141 -23.96 8.48 -4.18
C ASP A 141 -24.96 7.33 -4.00
N ARG A 142 -25.59 7.25 -2.82
CA ARG A 142 -26.92 6.64 -2.69
C ARG A 142 -27.96 7.77 -2.79
N PRO A 143 -28.78 7.85 -3.85
CA PRO A 143 -29.91 8.77 -3.87
C PRO A 143 -30.86 8.42 -2.72
N SER A 144 -31.28 9.45 -2.01
CA SER A 144 -32.22 9.40 -0.90
C SER A 144 -33.61 9.05 -1.41
N ASP A 145 -34.02 7.79 -1.28
CA ASP A 145 -35.45 7.45 -1.29
C ASP A 145 -35.72 6.13 -0.54
N GLY A 146 -36.81 6.10 0.24
CA GLY A 146 -37.32 4.88 0.86
C GLY A 146 -37.23 4.80 2.40
N VAL A 147 -37.91 5.72 3.10
CA VAL A 147 -38.46 5.42 4.44
C VAL A 147 -39.33 4.16 4.34
N ARG A 148 -38.91 3.05 4.98
CA ARG A 148 -39.81 1.92 5.28
C ARG A 148 -40.26 2.07 6.72
N GLN A 149 -41.53 2.43 6.88
CA GLN A 149 -42.19 2.57 8.18
C GLN A 149 -42.19 1.20 8.91
N SER A 150 -41.69 1.20 10.14
CA SER A 150 -41.75 0.04 11.03
C SER A 150 -43.17 -0.13 11.57
N GLY A 151 -43.84 -1.22 11.17
CA GLY A 151 -45.05 -1.71 11.80
C GLY A 151 -44.78 -2.17 13.24
N SER A 152 -45.72 -1.86 14.12
CA SER A 152 -45.70 -2.01 15.57
C SER A 152 -45.63 -3.47 16.03
N ILE A 153 -44.70 -3.78 16.94
CA ILE A 153 -44.69 -5.03 17.71
C ILE A 153 -45.50 -4.76 19.00
N GLY A 154 -46.71 -5.31 19.08
CA GLY A 154 -47.56 -5.26 20.26
C GLY A 154 -47.89 -6.65 20.77
N ALA A 155 -46.98 -7.26 21.52
CA ALA A 155 -47.27 -8.46 22.31
C ALA A 155 -47.91 -8.02 23.63
N LYS A 156 -49.20 -8.30 23.82
CA LYS A 156 -49.87 -8.21 25.11
C LYS A 156 -50.74 -9.45 25.28
N GLY A 157 -50.33 -10.33 26.18
CA GLY A 157 -51.06 -11.53 26.58
C GLY A 157 -50.74 -11.79 28.04
N ASP A 158 -51.51 -11.18 28.93
CA ASP A 158 -51.50 -11.40 30.37
C ASP A 158 -51.93 -12.84 30.71
N PRO A 159 -51.39 -13.50 31.77
CA PRO A 159 -51.84 -14.80 32.23
C PRO A 159 -53.08 -14.65 33.12
N LYS A 160 -54.11 -15.48 32.89
CA LYS A 160 -55.34 -15.51 33.69
C LYS A 160 -55.29 -16.66 34.70
N ALA A 161 -55.61 -16.35 35.96
CA ALA A 161 -56.03 -17.28 37.01
C ALA A 161 -57.47 -17.76 36.81
#